data_AF-A0A820LGI4-F1
#
_entry.id   AF-A0A820LGI4-F1
#
_cell.length_a   1.000
_cell.length_b   1.000
_cell.length_c   1.000
_cell.angle_alpha   90.00
_cell.angle_beta   90.00
_cell.angle_gamma   90.00
#
_symmetry.space_group_name_H-M   'P 1'
#
loop_
_entity.id
_entity.type
_entity.pdbx_description
1 polymer ?
#
loop_
_entity_poly.entity_id
_entity_poly.type
_entity_poly.pdbx_seq_one_letter_code
_entity_poly.pdbx_strand_id
1 'polypeptide(L)'
;ASASASATPLDAIRRFKAVFLVPIKALVAQQCTAFRQVFIDQPDSILKSIENQAGERFKDLYQQYDVFFFTVQKFANFVEAKHADLTKFDLIIID
;
A
#
# COMPACT_ATOMS: atom_id res chain seq x y z
N ALA A 1 12.20 18.27 -34.46
CA ALA A 1 10.92 17.96 -33.79
C ALA A 1 11.11 16.70 -32.98
N SER A 2 10.91 16.79 -31.68
CA SER A 2 11.10 15.74 -30.68
C SER A 2 10.04 14.66 -30.82
N ALA A 3 10.46 13.41 -31.01
CA ALA A 3 9.56 12.25 -31.01
C ALA A 3 9.01 12.04 -29.59
N SER A 4 7.68 12.09 -29.45
CA SER A 4 7.00 11.68 -28.23
C SER A 4 7.22 10.18 -28.02
N ALA A 5 7.84 9.82 -26.89
CA ALA A 5 7.87 8.44 -26.45
C ALA A 5 6.42 7.95 -26.27
N SER A 6 5.99 7.05 -27.15
CA SER A 6 4.74 6.32 -27.01
C SER A 6 4.83 5.47 -25.75
N ALA A 7 4.08 5.83 -24.71
CA ALA A 7 3.88 4.97 -23.56
C ALA A 7 3.37 3.61 -24.06
N THR A 8 4.05 2.54 -23.67
CA THR A 8 3.68 1.17 -24.03
C THR A 8 2.34 0.83 -23.33
N PRO A 9 1.48 -0.03 -23.91
CA PRO A 9 0.21 -0.43 -23.27
C PRO A 9 0.37 -1.06 -21.87
N LEU A 10 1.57 -1.55 -21.54
CA LEU A 10 1.94 -2.02 -20.20
C LEU A 10 1.99 -0.91 -19.14
N ASP A 11 2.27 0.34 -19.54
CA ASP A 11 2.31 1.50 -18.64
C ASP A 11 0.90 1.94 -18.18
N ALA A 12 -0.15 1.41 -18.81
CA ALA A 12 -1.55 1.74 -18.52
C ALA A 12 -2.27 0.70 -17.64
N ILE A 13 -1.62 -0.40 -17.25
CA ILE A 13 -2.25 -1.38 -16.35
C ILE A 13 -2.16 -0.84 -14.92
N ARG A 14 -3.27 -0.28 -14.42
CA ARG A 14 -3.40 0.11 -13.02
C ARG A 14 -3.09 -1.10 -12.14
N ARG A 15 -2.03 -1.00 -11.32
CA ARG A 15 -1.68 -2.00 -10.31
C ARG A 15 -2.79 -2.08 -9.28
N PHE A 16 -3.23 -3.29 -8.95
CA PHE A 16 -4.19 -3.56 -7.88
C PHE A 16 -3.65 -3.04 -6.53
N LYS A 17 -4.48 -2.36 -5.75
CA LYS A 17 -4.11 -1.79 -4.45
C LYS A 17 -4.96 -2.35 -3.32
N ALA A 18 -4.32 -2.88 -2.28
CA ALA A 18 -5.00 -3.40 -1.09
C ALA A 18 -4.49 -2.75 0.19
N VAL A 19 -5.37 -2.63 1.18
CA VAL A 19 -5.01 -2.24 2.54
C VAL A 19 -5.56 -3.22 3.57
N PHE A 20 -4.69 -3.66 4.48
CA PHE A 20 -5.01 -4.43 5.66
C PHE A 20 -5.01 -3.51 6.87
N LEU A 21 -6.13 -3.45 7.57
CA LEU A 21 -6.33 -2.69 8.78
C LEU A 21 -6.41 -3.66 9.95
N VAL A 22 -5.47 -3.54 10.90
CA VAL A 22 -5.38 -4.42 12.07
C VAL A 22 -5.50 -3.61 13.37
N PRO A 23 -5.89 -4.21 14.50
CA PRO A 23 -6.17 -3.44 15.71
C PRO A 23 -4.92 -2.95 16.44
N ILE A 24 -3.79 -3.67 16.36
CA ILE A 24 -2.56 -3.33 17.09
C ILE A 24 -1.28 -3.52 16.26
N LYS A 25 -0.23 -2.79 16.63
CA LYS A 25 1.07 -2.77 15.90
C LYS A 25 1.74 -4.14 15.84
N ALA A 26 1.67 -4.93 16.90
CA ALA A 26 2.27 -6.26 16.94
C ALA A 26 1.68 -7.17 15.85
N LEU A 27 0.37 -7.06 15.61
CA LEU A 27 -0.30 -7.81 14.55
C LEU A 27 0.11 -7.33 13.16
N VAL A 28 0.43 -6.05 12.96
CA VAL A 28 0.95 -5.58 11.66
C VAL A 28 2.19 -6.37 11.25
N ALA A 29 3.16 -6.52 12.16
CA ALA A 29 4.40 -7.24 11.88
C ALA A 29 4.15 -8.74 11.62
N GLN A 30 3.27 -9.35 12.41
CA GLN A 30 2.86 -10.74 12.24
C GLN A 30 2.18 -10.96 10.88
N GLN A 31 1.20 -10.12 10.52
CA GLN A 31 0.47 -10.23 9.25
C GLN A 31 1.38 -9.97 8.04
N CYS A 32 2.32 -9.02 8.13
CA CYS A 32 3.32 -8.82 7.08
C CYS A 32 4.17 -10.08 6.85
N THR A 33 4.54 -10.77 7.94
CA THR A 33 5.33 -12.01 7.88
C THR A 33 4.52 -13.14 7.28
N ALA A 34 3.28 -13.34 7.76
CA ALA A 34 2.37 -14.36 7.25
C ALA A 34 2.05 -14.15 5.76
N PHE A 35 1.81 -12.91 5.33
CA PHE A 35 1.59 -12.58 3.93
C PHE A 35 2.77 -13.02 3.05
N ARG A 36 4.01 -12.72 3.46
CA ARG A 36 5.22 -13.12 2.71
C ARG A 36 5.39 -14.63 2.63
N GLN A 37 4.99 -15.36 3.66
CA GLN A 37 5.06 -16.83 3.68
C GLN A 37 4.04 -17.49 2.74
N VAL A 38 2.91 -16.83 2.47
CA VAL A 38 1.89 -17.32 1.54
C VAL A 38 2.21 -16.90 0.10
N PHE A 39 2.65 -15.65 -0.09
CA PHE A 39 2.97 -15.06 -1.39
C PHE A 39 4.48 -15.09 -1.67
N ILE A 40 5.07 -16.29 -1.68
CA ILE A 40 6.52 -16.51 -1.74
C ILE A 40 7.21 -16.03 -3.02
N ASP A 41 6.50 -16.03 -4.15
CA ASP A 41 7.07 -15.67 -5.47
C ASP A 41 6.95 -14.17 -5.79
N GLN A 42 6.45 -13.37 -4.84
CA GLN A 42 6.25 -11.94 -5.05
C GLN A 42 7.49 -11.13 -4.64
N PRO A 43 7.81 -10.03 -5.34
CA PRO A 43 8.93 -9.19 -4.98
C PRO A 43 8.73 -8.55 -3.60
N ASP A 44 9.83 -8.29 -2.89
CA ASP A 44 9.79 -7.64 -1.57
C ASP A 44 9.07 -6.28 -1.55
N SER A 45 9.02 -5.62 -2.71
CA SER A 45 8.32 -4.37 -2.96
C SER A 45 6.80 -4.50 -3.10
N ILE A 46 6.24 -5.71 -2.97
CA ILE A 46 4.79 -5.89 -3.06
C ILE A 46 4.05 -5.26 -1.87
N LEU A 47 4.64 -5.29 -0.66
CA LEU A 47 3.97 -4.86 0.55
C LEU A 47 4.75 -3.87 1.41
N LYS A 48 4.02 -3.03 2.15
CA LYS A 48 4.60 -2.08 3.12
C LYS A 48 3.80 -1.98 4.41
N SER A 49 4.49 -2.01 5.55
CA SER A 49 3.95 -1.56 6.85
C SER A 49 4.18 -0.06 7.05
N ILE A 50 3.16 0.65 7.52
CA ILE A 50 3.15 2.11 7.65
C ILE A 50 3.25 2.59 9.12
N GLU A 51 3.35 1.67 10.09
CA GLU A 51 3.28 1.98 11.53
C GLU A 51 4.25 3.05 12.02
N ASN A 52 5.44 3.09 11.42
CA ASN A 52 6.52 4.02 11.80
C ASN A 52 6.80 5.08 10.73
N GLN A 53 5.93 5.23 9.72
CA GLN A 53 6.12 6.21 8.64
C GLN A 53 5.32 7.49 8.91
N ALA A 54 5.86 8.60 8.44
CA ALA A 54 5.17 9.88 8.37
C ALA A 54 4.21 9.92 7.16
N GLY A 55 3.07 10.60 7.31
CA GLY A 55 2.02 10.61 6.29
C GLY A 55 2.39 11.31 4.99
N GLU A 56 3.29 12.30 5.04
CA GLU A 56 3.73 13.05 3.86
C GLU A 56 4.38 12.16 2.79
N ARG A 57 5.04 11.07 3.21
CA ARG A 57 5.68 10.10 2.32
C ARG A 57 4.71 9.07 1.74
N PHE A 58 3.45 9.08 2.16
CA PHE A 58 2.50 8.02 1.78
C PHE A 58 2.24 8.01 0.26
N LYS A 59 2.20 9.16 -0.40
CA LYS A 59 2.01 9.23 -1.86
C LYS A 59 3.13 8.50 -2.61
N ASP A 60 4.37 8.66 -2.19
CA ASP A 60 5.52 7.98 -2.81
C ASP A 60 5.47 6.47 -2.55
N LEU A 61 5.14 6.09 -1.32
CA LEU A 61 4.95 4.68 -0.96
C LEU A 61 3.78 4.05 -1.74
N TYR A 62 2.70 4.79 -1.95
CA TYR A 62 1.53 4.34 -2.70
C TYR A 62 1.87 3.94 -4.15
N GLN A 63 2.81 4.66 -4.78
CA GLN A 63 3.27 4.34 -6.13
C GLN A 63 4.14 3.07 -6.17
N GLN A 64 4.90 2.82 -5.11
CA GLN A 64 5.92 1.75 -5.07
C GLN A 64 5.36 0.38 -4.65
N TYR A 65 4.36 0.37 -3.76
CA TYR A 65 3.86 -0.86 -3.12
C TYR A 65 2.40 -1.10 -3.48
N ASP A 66 1.99 -2.37 -3.52
CA ASP A 66 0.63 -2.76 -3.89
C ASP A 66 -0.25 -3.08 -2.68
N VAL A 67 0.35 -3.59 -1.61
CA VAL A 67 -0.33 -3.99 -0.38
C VAL A 67 0.18 -3.18 0.81
N PHE A 68 -0.73 -2.59 1.57
CA PHE A 68 -0.38 -1.77 2.73
C PHE A 68 -0.93 -2.38 4.01
N PHE A 69 -0.13 -2.34 5.07
CA PHE A 69 -0.56 -2.74 6.41
C PHE A 69 -0.52 -1.56 7.37
N PHE A 70 -1.65 -1.35 8.04
CA PHE A 70 -1.85 -0.28 9.00
C PHE A 70 -2.55 -0.80 10.24
N THR A 71 -2.29 -0.15 11.37
CA THR A 71 -3.28 -0.10 12.45
C THR A 71 -4.47 0.76 12.04
N VAL A 72 -5.67 0.37 12.47
CA VAL A 72 -6.91 1.12 12.19
C VAL A 72 -6.75 2.60 12.58
N GLN A 73 -6.22 2.87 13.77
CA GLN A 73 -6.00 4.23 14.27
C GLN A 73 -5.01 5.02 13.40
N LYS A 74 -3.90 4.40 12.97
CA LYS A 74 -2.91 5.07 12.12
C LYS A 74 -3.50 5.42 10.75
N PHE A 75 -4.29 4.52 10.17
CA PHE A 75 -4.94 4.75 8.89
C PHE A 75 -5.99 5.87 8.99
N ALA A 76 -6.81 5.88 10.03
CA ALA A 76 -7.77 6.95 10.30
C ALA A 76 -7.08 8.33 10.33
N ASN A 77 -5.98 8.44 11.08
CA ASN A 77 -5.18 9.68 11.14
C ASN A 77 -4.65 10.11 9.76
N PHE A 78 -4.27 9.15 8.90
CA PHE A 78 -3.79 9.45 7.55
C PHE A 78 -4.91 9.94 6.64
N VAL A 79 -6.12 9.38 6.78
CA VAL A 79 -7.30 9.83 6.03
C VAL A 79 -7.71 11.23 6.49
N GLU A 80 -7.79 11.48 7.80
CA GLU A 80 -8.13 12.79 8.37
C GLU A 80 -7.14 13.89 7.93
N ALA A 81 -5.84 13.57 7.93
CA ALA A 81 -4.78 14.45 7.45
C ALA A 81 -4.68 14.53 5.91
N LYS A 82 -5.59 13.89 5.17
CA LYS A 82 -5.62 13.86 3.69
C LYS A 82 -4.35 13.29 3.05
N HIS A 83 -3.62 12.46 3.77
CA HIS A 83 -2.49 11.71 3.25
C HIS A 83 -2.93 10.45 2.50
N ALA A 84 -4.00 9.79 2.96
CA ALA A 84 -4.60 8.62 2.35
C ALA A 84 -6.06 8.85 1.95
N ASP A 85 -6.55 8.05 1.01
CA ASP A 85 -7.93 8.09 0.51
C ASP A 85 -8.41 6.66 0.30
N LEU A 86 -9.47 6.29 1.02
CA LEU A 86 -10.08 4.95 0.99
C LEU A 86 -10.53 4.54 -0.41
N THR A 87 -11.00 5.48 -1.22
CA THR A 87 -11.56 5.20 -2.55
C THR A 87 -10.50 4.75 -3.57
N LYS A 88 -9.21 4.91 -3.22
CA LYS A 88 -8.10 4.53 -4.10
C LYS A 88 -7.70 3.06 -3.96
N PHE A 89 -8.13 2.40 -2.89
CA PHE A 89 -7.88 0.97 -2.69
C PHE A 89 -8.96 0.15 -3.36
N ASP A 90 -8.54 -0.91 -4.05
CA ASP A 90 -9.44 -1.88 -4.70
C ASP A 90 -9.97 -2.91 -3.69
N LEU A 91 -9.25 -3.13 -2.59
CA LEU A 91 -9.62 -4.05 -1.52
C LEU A 91 -9.21 -3.50 -0.15
N ILE A 92 -10.15 -3.54 0.80
CA ILE A 92 -9.93 -3.19 2.20
C ILE A 92 -10.24 -4.44 3.03
N ILE A 93 -9.28 -4.87 3.83
CA ILE A 93 -9.41 -6.01 4.74
C ILE A 93 -9.32 -5.47 6.15
N ILE A 94 -10.29 -5.85 6.98
CA ILE A 94 -10.39 -5.44 8.38
C ILE A 94 -10.27 -6.71 9.23
N ASP A 95 -9.21 -6.77 10.03
CA ASP A 95 -8.96 -7.81 11.05
C ASP A 95 -9.59 -7.38 12.39
#